data_AF-A0A4U9HJK1-F1
#
_entry.id   AF-A0A4U9HJK1-F1
#
_cell.length_a   1.000
_cell.length_b   1.000
_cell.length_c   1.000
_cell.angle_alpha   90.00
_cell.angle_beta   90.00
_cell.angle_gamma   90.00
#
_symmetry.space_group_name_H-M   'P 1'
#
loop_
_entity.id
_entity.type
_entity.pdbx_description
1 polymer ?
#
loop_
_entity_poly.entity_id
_entity_poly.type
_entity_poly.pdbx_seq_one_letter_code
_entity_poly.pdbx_strand_id
1 'polypeptide(L)'
;MAENRDLILAAPLWPHGDCSLMHLMRRAGQHSTTCWSQCVDTGLSAVQYAILVVLAEETRCDQQTLGNRAGFDKATGTYVIDRME
;
A
#
# COMPACT_ATOMS: atom_id res chain seq x y z
N MET A 1 11.21 -43.92 -8.59
CA MET A 1 10.58 -43.41 -7.36
C MET A 1 10.60 -41.91 -7.45
N ALA A 2 9.52 -41.30 -7.95
CA ALA A 2 9.45 -39.85 -8.11
C ALA A 2 9.36 -39.23 -6.71
N GLU A 3 10.40 -38.47 -6.36
CA GLU A 3 10.47 -37.66 -5.14
C GLU A 3 9.27 -36.70 -5.18
N ASN A 4 8.27 -36.99 -4.35
CA ASN A 4 7.08 -36.16 -4.21
C ASN A 4 7.49 -34.90 -3.46
N ARG A 5 8.16 -33.98 -4.16
CA ARG A 5 8.44 -32.63 -3.66
C ARG A 5 7.08 -31.99 -3.46
N ASP A 6 6.71 -31.87 -2.20
CA ASP A 6 5.48 -31.24 -1.75
C ASP A 6 5.41 -29.85 -2.38
N LEU A 7 4.58 -29.72 -3.43
CA LEU A 7 4.46 -28.49 -4.22
C LEU A 7 3.97 -27.32 -3.35
N ILE A 8 3.45 -27.63 -2.16
CA ILE A 8 3.05 -26.69 -1.11
C ILE A 8 4.27 -26.05 -0.42
N LEU A 9 5.37 -26.79 -0.21
CA LEU A 9 6.62 -26.25 0.34
C LEU A 9 7.43 -25.48 -0.70
N ALA A 10 7.31 -25.85 -1.98
CA ALA A 10 8.00 -25.20 -3.10
C ALA A 10 7.28 -23.95 -3.64
N ALA A 11 6.05 -23.67 -3.18
CA ALA A 11 5.29 -22.49 -3.57
C ALA A 11 5.45 -21.37 -2.52
N PRO A 12 6.36 -20.39 -2.70
CA PRO A 12 6.46 -19.21 -1.82
C PRO A 12 5.19 -18.34 -1.78
N LEU A 13 4.18 -18.71 -2.59
CA LEU A 13 2.87 -18.06 -2.72
C LEU A 13 1.78 -18.73 -1.85
N TRP A 14 2.06 -19.85 -1.18
CA TRP A 14 1.06 -20.54 -0.35
C TRP A 14 0.78 -19.76 0.96
N PRO A 15 -0.49 -19.61 1.41
CA PRO A 15 -0.89 -18.64 2.43
C PRO A 15 -0.47 -18.96 3.88
N HIS A 16 0.33 -20.00 4.10
CA HIS A 16 0.65 -20.48 5.45
C HIS A 16 2.15 -20.51 5.67
N GLY A 17 2.61 -19.67 6.60
CA GLY A 17 4.01 -19.58 7.01
C GLY A 17 4.51 -18.14 7.11
N ASP A 18 5.46 -17.92 8.02
CA ASP A 18 6.03 -16.59 8.29
C ASP A 18 6.82 -16.01 7.10
N CYS A 19 7.23 -16.87 6.16
CA CYS A 19 7.93 -16.49 4.93
C CYS A 19 7.02 -16.43 3.68
N SER A 20 5.71 -16.63 3.84
CA SER A 20 4.79 -16.52 2.69
C SER A 20 4.75 -15.09 2.15
N LEU A 21 4.67 -14.93 0.82
CA LEU A 21 4.70 -13.62 0.18
C LEU A 21 3.66 -12.66 0.77
N MET A 22 2.42 -13.12 0.92
CA MET A 22 1.33 -12.28 1.43
C MET A 22 1.53 -11.90 2.90
N HIS A 23 2.10 -12.79 3.73
CA HIS A 23 2.46 -12.46 5.10
C HIS A 23 3.55 -11.38 5.14
N LEU A 24 4.60 -11.53 4.33
CA LEU A 24 5.70 -10.57 4.24
C LEU A 24 5.23 -9.21 3.72
N MET A 25 4.40 -9.17 2.68
CA MET A 25 3.82 -7.91 2.16
C MET A 25 2.96 -7.22 3.21
N ARG A 26 2.11 -7.97 3.93
CA ARG A 26 1.31 -7.42 5.03
C ARG A 26 2.20 -6.83 6.13
N ARG A 27 3.24 -7.55 6.54
CA ARG A 27 4.18 -7.07 7.57
C ARG A 27 4.96 -5.84 7.12
N ALA A 28 5.40 -5.80 5.86
CA ALA A 28 6.05 -4.64 5.29
C ALA A 28 5.12 -3.41 5.29
N GLY A 29 3.85 -3.58 4.89
CA GLY A 29 2.84 -2.52 4.93
C GLY A 29 2.57 -2.01 6.36
N GLN A 30 2.46 -2.91 7.32
CA GLN A 30 2.30 -2.55 8.75
C GLN A 30 3.51 -1.77 9.26
N HIS A 31 4.72 -2.25 8.99
CA HIS A 31 5.96 -1.58 9.40
C HIS A 31 6.08 -0.19 8.76
N SER A 32 5.80 -0.06 7.46
CA SER A 32 5.77 1.22 6.77
C SER A 32 4.78 2.21 7.42
N THR A 33 3.58 1.74 7.78
CA THR A 33 2.57 2.55 8.47
C THR A 33 3.04 3.01 9.86
N THR A 34 3.71 2.13 10.61
CA THR A 34 4.31 2.48 11.91
C THR A 34 5.41 3.53 11.75
N CYS A 35 6.33 3.33 10.82
CA CYS A 35 7.42 4.28 10.55
C CYS A 35 6.88 5.64 10.12
N TRP A 36 5.85 5.67 9.26
CA TRP A 36 5.19 6.92 8.89
C TRP A 36 4.69 7.69 10.13
N SER A 37 3.92 7.00 10.98
CA SER A 37 3.31 7.61 12.16
C SER A 37 4.33 8.09 13.19
N GLN A 38 5.53 7.49 13.23
CA GLN A 38 6.60 7.85 14.17
C GLN A 38 7.54 8.93 13.62
N CYS A 39 7.75 8.98 12.31
CA CYS A 39 8.78 9.80 11.70
C CYS A 39 8.24 11.04 10.98
N VAL A 40 6.93 11.10 10.68
CA VAL A 40 6.31 12.19 9.91
C VAL A 40 5.31 12.95 10.77
N ASP A 41 5.67 14.18 11.14
CA ASP A 41 4.86 15.06 12.02
C ASP A 41 4.08 16.12 11.21
N THR A 42 3.28 15.66 10.25
CA THR A 42 2.44 16.55 9.42
C THR A 42 0.96 16.50 9.81
N GLY A 43 0.58 15.56 10.68
CA GLY A 43 -0.83 15.23 10.95
C GLY A 43 -1.55 14.52 9.78
N LEU A 44 -0.86 14.29 8.66
CA LEU A 44 -1.42 13.64 7.48
C LEU A 44 -1.11 12.14 7.49
N SER A 45 -2.07 11.35 6.98
CA SER A 45 -1.78 9.96 6.59
C SER A 45 -0.82 9.91 5.40
N ALA A 46 -0.14 8.78 5.22
CA ALA A 46 0.76 8.55 4.09
C ALA A 46 0.07 8.76 2.73
N VAL A 47 -1.20 8.38 2.61
CA VAL A 47 -2.00 8.54 1.39
C VAL A 47 -2.32 10.02 1.13
N GLN A 48 -2.74 10.77 2.16
CA GLN A 48 -2.97 12.21 2.04
C GLN A 48 -1.69 12.95 1.63
N TYR A 49 -0.54 12.55 2.17
CA TYR A 49 0.73 13.12 1.76
C TYR A 49 1.09 12.75 0.31
N ALA A 50 0.87 11.50 -0.11
CA ALA A 50 1.09 11.08 -1.49
C ALA A 50 0.23 11.89 -2.48
N ILE A 51 -1.01 12.22 -2.13
CA ILE A 51 -1.86 13.14 -2.91
C ILE A 51 -1.18 14.49 -3.10
N LEU A 52 -0.66 15.09 -2.01
CA LEU A 52 0.04 16.39 -2.10
C LEU A 52 1.29 16.31 -2.97
N VAL A 53 2.04 15.21 -2.92
CA VAL A 53 3.21 15.00 -3.79
C VAL A 53 2.80 14.95 -5.26
N VAL A 54 1.74 14.21 -5.60
CA VAL A 54 1.24 14.16 -6.98
C VAL A 54 0.76 15.53 -7.45
N LEU A 55 0.00 16.25 -6.61
CA LEU A 55 -0.50 17.60 -6.94
C LEU A 55 0.60 18.66 -7.03
N ALA A 56 1.73 18.47 -6.34
CA ALA A 56 2.90 19.33 -6.47
C ALA A 56 3.58 19.17 -7.83
N GLU A 57 3.54 17.96 -8.42
CA GLU A 57 4.07 17.69 -9.76
C GLU A 57 3.06 18.04 -10.87
N GLU A 58 1.77 17.81 -10.62
CA GLU A 58 0.69 18.01 -11.56
C GLU A 58 -0.43 18.78 -10.89
N THR A 59 -0.41 20.11 -11.06
CA THR A 59 -1.27 21.05 -10.30
C THR A 59 -2.77 20.81 -10.52
N ARG A 60 -3.14 20.11 -11.60
CA ARG A 60 -4.52 19.75 -11.91
C ARG A 60 -4.57 18.38 -12.57
N CYS A 61 -5.24 17.43 -11.93
CA CYS A 61 -5.61 16.15 -12.51
C CYS A 61 -7.00 15.76 -12.01
N ASP A 62 -7.71 14.91 -12.77
CA ASP A 62 -8.95 14.32 -12.28
C ASP A 62 -8.69 13.30 -11.16
N GLN A 63 -9.75 12.94 -10.42
CA GLN A 63 -9.66 12.03 -9.27
C GLN A 63 -9.17 10.62 -9.64
N GLN A 64 -9.48 10.13 -10.85
CA GLN A 64 -9.05 8.81 -11.32
C GLN A 64 -7.54 8.81 -11.59
N THR A 65 -7.05 9.84 -12.26
CA THR A 65 -5.62 10.05 -12.51
C THR A 65 -4.86 10.19 -11.20
N LEU A 66 -5.38 10.98 -10.26
CA LEU A 66 -4.80 11.14 -8.92
C LEU A 66 -4.71 9.80 -8.17
N GLY A 67 -5.79 9.01 -8.17
CA GLY A 67 -5.82 7.71 -7.51
C GLY A 67 -4.84 6.70 -8.09
N ASN A 68 -4.73 6.65 -9.43
CA ASN A 68 -3.76 5.79 -10.10
C ASN A 68 -2.31 6.14 -9.72
N ARG A 69 -1.99 7.44 -9.58
CA ARG A 69 -0.63 7.89 -9.25
C ARG A 69 -0.29 7.75 -7.76
N ALA A 70 -1.23 8.05 -6.88
CA ALA A 70 -1.04 7.97 -5.44
C ALA A 70 -1.33 6.57 -4.85
N GLY A 71 -1.83 5.63 -5.66
CA GLY A 71 -2.01 4.24 -5.27
C GLY A 71 -3.28 3.95 -4.47
N PHE A 72 -4.39 4.62 -4.77
CA PHE A 72 -5.69 4.36 -4.13
C PHE A 72 -6.81 4.12 -5.14
N ASP A 73 -7.77 3.27 -4.77
CA ASP A 73 -8.99 3.06 -5.54
C ASP A 73 -10.00 4.21 -5.34
N LYS A 74 -11.00 4.31 -6.22
CA LYS A 74 -11.97 5.41 -6.20
C LYS A 74 -12.71 5.58 -4.87
N ALA A 75 -13.11 4.50 -4.22
CA ALA A 75 -13.87 4.57 -2.96
C ALA A 75 -13.00 5.10 -1.82
N THR A 76 -11.76 4.61 -1.74
CA THR A 76 -10.75 5.14 -0.81
C THR A 76 -10.42 6.60 -1.12
N GLY A 77 -10.31 6.95 -2.40
CA GLY A 77 -9.97 8.28 -2.86
C GLY A 77 -10.97 9.35 -2.44
N THR A 78 -12.27 9.13 -2.65
CA THR A 78 -13.30 10.09 -2.25
C THR A 78 -13.23 10.38 -0.76
N TYR A 79 -13.20 9.35 0.08
CA TYR A 79 -13.12 9.52 1.53
C TYR A 79 -11.86 10.27 1.98
N VAL A 80 -10.71 10.00 1.36
CA VAL A 80 -9.44 10.66 1.72
C VAL A 80 -9.46 12.14 1.30
N ILE A 81 -9.96 12.44 0.11
CA ILE A 81 -10.05 13.81 -0.41
C ILE A 81 -11.03 14.65 0.42
N ASP A 82 -12.20 14.09 0.77
CA ASP A 82 -13.18 14.76 1.64
C ASP A 82 -12.60 15.15 3.02
N ARG A 83 -11.54 14.46 3.47
CA ARG A 83 -10.84 14.77 4.73
C ARG A 83 -9.70 15.78 4.59
N MET A 84 -9.44 16.26 3.37
CA MET A 84 -8.41 17.26 3.07
C MET A 84 -9.01 18.65 2.79
N GLU A 85 -10.34 18.76 2.69
CA GLU A 85 -11.08 20.03 2.69
C GLU A 85 -11.17 20.65 4.09
#